data_AF-A0A117J264-F1
#
_entry.id   AF-A0A117J264-F1
#
_cell.length_a   1.000
_cell.length_b   1.000
_cell.length_c   1.000
_cell.angle_alpha   90.00
_cell.angle_beta   90.00
_cell.angle_gamma   90.00
#
_symmetry.space_group_name_H-M   'P 1'
#
loop_
_entity.id
_entity.type
_entity.pdbx_description
1 polymer ?
#
loop_
_entity_poly.entity_id
_entity_poly.type
_entity_poly.pdbx_seq_one_letter_code
_entity_poly.pdbx_strand_id
1 'polypeptide(L)' 'MDKDLVKALAMATSAGVTLVSCIGGFIWLGYKLDTWLQTEPLCMVIFGLIGAITGFYMLYKQVK' A
#
# COMPACT_ATOMS: atom_id res chain seq x y z
N MET A 1 -19.29 14.90 -18.74
CA MET A 1 -18.25 14.43 -17.79
C MET A 1 -16.92 14.78 -18.41
N ASP A 2 -16.27 15.80 -17.88
CA ASP A 2 -15.03 16.37 -18.40
C ASP A 2 -13.93 15.30 -18.48
N LYS A 3 -13.34 15.13 -19.67
CA LYS A 3 -12.36 14.06 -19.93
C LYS A 3 -11.14 14.15 -19.01
N ASP A 4 -10.84 15.35 -18.50
CA ASP A 4 -9.77 15.61 -17.55
C ASP A 4 -10.08 15.06 -16.15
N LEU A 5 -11.34 15.15 -15.68
CA LEU A 5 -11.76 14.50 -14.43
C LEU A 5 -11.65 12.98 -14.53
N VAL A 6 -12.04 12.39 -15.66
CA VAL A 6 -11.94 10.94 -15.87
C VAL A 6 -10.48 10.48 -15.89
N LYS A 7 -9.58 11.25 -16.53
CA LYS A 7 -8.14 10.97 -16.52
C LYS A 7 -7.52 11.12 -15.13
N ALA A 8 -7.87 12.17 -14.40
CA ALA A 8 -7.40 12.39 -13.04
C ALA A 8 -7.87 11.27 -12.09
N LEU A 9 -9.16 10.91 -12.19
CA LEU A 9 -9.73 9.81 -11.42
C LEU A 9 -9.07 8.47 -11.79
N ALA A 10 -8.85 8.20 -13.08
CA ALA A 10 -8.17 7.00 -13.53
C ALA A 10 -6.72 6.92 -13.01
N MET A 11 -5.99 8.03 -12.99
CA MET A 11 -4.64 8.10 -12.40
C MET A 11 -4.65 7.92 -10.88
N ALA A 12 -5.60 8.53 -10.18
CA ALA A 12 -5.73 8.37 -8.74
C ALA A 12 -6.09 6.93 -8.35
N THR A 13 -7.02 6.33 -9.12
CA THR A 13 -7.47 4.95 -8.91
C THR A 13 -6.36 3.96 -9.21
N SER A 14 -5.61 4.13 -10.31
CA SER A 14 -4.50 3.24 -10.64
C SER A 14 -3.39 3.31 -9.58
N ALA A 15 -3.02 4.51 -9.14
CA ALA A 15 -2.04 4.70 -8.08
C ALA A 15 -2.53 4.15 -6.73
N GLY A 16 -3.82 4.31 -6.39
CA GLY A 16 -4.45 3.71 -5.22
C GLY A 16 -4.45 2.18 -5.26
N VAL A 17 -4.77 1.58 -6.41
CA VAL A 17 -4.73 0.12 -6.62
C VAL A 17 -3.31 -0.40 -6.49
N THR A 18 -2.31 0.26 -7.08
CA THR A 18 -0.89 -0.12 -6.90
C THR A 18 -0.50 -0.05 -5.43
N LEU A 19 -0.96 0.98 -4.71
CA LEU A 19 -0.71 1.14 -3.29
C LEU A 19 -1.28 0.00 -2.44
N VAL A 20 -2.57 -0.29 -2.63
CA VAL A 20 -3.26 -1.37 -1.90
C VAL A 20 -2.64 -2.72 -2.25
N SER A 21 -2.21 -2.91 -3.51
CA SER A 21 -1.51 -4.11 -3.95
C SER A 21 -0.15 -4.26 -3.26
N CYS A 22 0.62 -3.17 -3.12
CA CYS A 22 1.90 -3.18 -2.40
C CYS A 22 1.70 -3.44 -0.89
N ILE A 23 0.79 -2.72 -0.24
CA ILE A 23 0.51 -2.89 1.20
C ILE A 23 -0.02 -4.29 1.47
N GLY A 24 -1.04 -4.73 0.72
CA GLY A 24 -1.63 -6.06 0.87
C GLY A 24 -0.63 -7.18 0.58
N GLY A 25 0.21 -7.02 -0.44
CA GLY A 25 1.28 -7.96 -0.76
C GLY A 25 2.32 -8.06 0.34
N PHE A 26 2.77 -6.93 0.89
CA PHE A 26 3.73 -6.92 2.00
C PHE A 26 3.14 -7.42 3.32
N ILE A 27 1.87 -7.14 3.61
CA ILE A 27 1.17 -7.70 4.77
C ILE A 27 1.05 -9.22 4.65
N TRP A 28 0.63 -9.73 3.48
CA TRP A 28 0.52 -11.17 3.25
C TRP A 28 1.89 -11.83 3.38
N LEU A 29 2.91 -11.31 2.69
CA LEU A 29 4.25 -11.86 2.72
C LEU A 29 4.84 -11.81 4.14
N GLY A 30 4.62 -10.71 4.86
CA GLY A 30 4.93 -10.57 6.28
C GLY A 30 4.26 -11.64 7.14
N TYR A 31 2.95 -11.86 6.99
CA TYR A 31 2.19 -12.87 7.74
C TYR A 31 2.70 -14.30 7.50
N LYS A 32 3.02 -14.61 6.24
CA LYS A 32 3.58 -15.91 5.84
C LYS A 32 4.98 -16.11 6.41
N LEU A 33 5.80 -15.06 6.43
CA LEU A 33 7.16 -15.09 6.99
C LEU A 33 7.12 -15.25 8.52
N ASP A 34 6.24 -14.52 9.19
CA ASP A 34 6.01 -14.54 10.64
C ASP A 34 5.58 -15.95 11.11
N THR A 35 4.65 -16.57 10.37
CA THR A 35 4.23 -17.96 10.58
C THR A 35 5.38 -18.96 10.37
N TRP A 36 6.27 -18.70 9.40
CA TRP A 36 7.39 -19.59 9.07
C TRP A 36 8.54 -19.50 10.08
N LEU A 37 8.76 -18.31 10.64
CA LEU A 37 9.84 -18.02 11.59
C LEU A 37 9.42 -18.21 13.06
N GLN A 38 8.14 -18.49 13.33
CA GLN A 38 7.59 -18.77 14.67
C GLN A 38 7.92 -17.70 15.73
N THR A 39 8.33 -16.51 15.28
CA THR A 39 8.66 -15.35 16.10
C THR A 39 7.43 -14.46 16.18
N GLU A 40 7.26 -13.78 17.32
CA GLU A 40 6.21 -12.78 17.57
C GLU A 40 6.05 -11.80 16.39
N PRO A 41 4.88 -11.13 16.22
CA PRO A 41 4.43 -10.43 14.99
C PRO A 41 5.23 -9.17 14.58
N LEU A 42 6.54 -9.22 14.71
CA LEU A 42 7.50 -8.16 14.43
C LEU A 42 7.64 -7.92 12.93
N CYS A 43 7.64 -8.98 12.11
CA CYS A 43 7.78 -8.83 10.67
C CYS A 43 6.52 -8.20 10.07
N MET A 44 5.35 -8.60 10.56
CA MET A 44 4.07 -8.01 10.17
C MET A 44 3.97 -6.53 10.59
N VAL A 45 4.45 -6.18 11.78
CA VAL A 45 4.45 -4.78 12.27
C VAL A 45 5.41 -3.90 11.47
N ILE A 46 6.61 -4.37 11.15
CA ILE A 46 7.60 -3.61 10.36
C ILE A 46 7.08 -3.42 8.92
N PHE A 47 6.60 -4.48 8.27
CA PHE A 47 6.03 -4.37 6.92
C PHE A 47 4.74 -3.54 6.89
N GLY A 48 3.91 -3.64 7.93
CA GLY A 48 2.74 -2.79 8.11
C GLY A 48 3.09 -1.32 8.26
N LEU A 49 4.11 -0.98 9.06
CA LEU A 49 4.61 0.40 9.23
C LEU A 49 5.19 0.95 7.93
N ILE A 50 6.02 0.18 7.21
CA ILE A 50 6.57 0.59 5.91
C ILE A 50 5.44 0.77 4.90
N GLY A 51 4.47 -0.15 4.87
CA GLY A 51 3.27 -0.05 4.02
C GLY A 51 2.44 1.20 4.32
N ALA A 52 2.22 1.50 5.60
CA ALA A 52 1.48 2.69 6.04
C ALA A 52 2.19 4.00 5.67
N ILE A 53 3.51 4.09 5.89
CA ILE A 53 4.32 5.26 5.51
C ILE A 53 4.31 5.44 3.99
N THR A 54 4.48 4.36 3.23
CA THR A 54 4.43 4.38 1.76
C THR A 54 3.04 4.79 1.25
N GLY A 55 1.98 4.30 1.90
CA GLY A 55 0.59 4.71 1.72
C GLY A 55 0.37 6.19 1.87
N PHE A 56 0.78 6.72 3.03
CA PHE A 56 0.70 8.14 3.30
C PHE A 56 1.51 8.97 2.30
N TYR A 57 2.72 8.53 1.94
CA TYR A 57 3.58 9.26 1.01
C TYR A 57 3.00 9.35 -0.40
N MET A 58 2.40 8.25 -0.90
CA MET A 58 1.75 8.26 -2.21
C MET A 58 0.45 9.08 -2.21
N LEU A 59 -0.34 9.06 -1.14
CA LEU A 59 -1.51 9.95 -1.01
C LEU A 59 -1.07 11.42 -0.99
N TYR A 60 -0.02 11.75 -0.23
CA TYR A 60 0.53 13.10 -0.18
C TYR A 60 1.01 13.58 -1.56
N LYS A 61 1.61 12.67 -2.35
CA LYS A 61 2.06 12.92 -3.72
C LYS A 61 0.93 12.94 -4.76
N GLN A 62 -0.23 12.36 -4.46
CA GLN A 62 -1.42 12.49 -5.32
C GLN A 62 -2.19 13.79 -5.03
N VAL A 63 -2.13 14.27 -3.78
CA VAL A 63 -2.79 15.50 -3.33
C VAL A 63 -2.00 16.77 -3.71
N LYS A 64 -0.67 16.66 -3.88
CA LYS A 64 0.21 17.76 -4.27
C LYS A 64 0.70 17.62 -5.71
#